data_AF-A0A7V6HBH6-F1
#
_entry.id   AF-A0A7V6HBH6-F1
#
_cell.length_a   1.000
_cell.length_b   1.000
_cell.length_c   1.000
_cell.angle_alpha   90.00
_cell.angle_beta   90.00
_cell.angle_gamma   90.00
#
_symmetry.space_group_name_H-M   'P 1'
#
loop_
_entity.id
_entity.type
_entity.pdbx_description
1 polymer ?
#
loop_
_entity_poly.entity_id
_entity_poly.type
_entity_poly.pdbx_seq_one_letter_code
_entity_poly.pdbx_strand_id
1 'polypeptide(L)'
;MTKTAGLIVAAGMSTRMRQFKPLMEIGQATVISRLVATFEQSGVDPIVIVTGHEAKRLEDHLKKTDVICLRNEDYRTTEMIDSVKIGLAWLSGQCDRVLFSPADVPLFTKSTVDQLMTDEHPIVIPAYKGQEGHPLLLAASLIPAILADGGEGGLRGIIGRLDVPPHVIDTHDRGTQLDADTPDDFALLLDHHDRQLLRPQVRITLAKSKPFFGQTSWRLLSLIGTTGAVAEACARMHISYSKGWQLIRTMEDELGTLLIDRRQGGKTGGSSSLTPEGETLVSRYEALSTRARLAVEQLFDEIFEATDD
;
A
#
# COMPACT_ATOMS: atom_id res chain seq x y z
N MET A 1 -8.03 14.19 -8.51
CA MET A 1 -8.44 13.07 -7.67
C MET A 1 -7.48 13.01 -6.51
N THR A 2 -7.99 12.91 -5.28
CA THR A 2 -7.18 12.80 -4.06
C THR A 2 -6.45 11.47 -4.07
N LYS A 3 -5.12 11.49 -4.05
CA LYS A 3 -4.28 10.28 -4.06
C LYS A 3 -4.19 9.71 -2.65
N THR A 4 -4.75 8.51 -2.46
CA THR A 4 -4.75 7.82 -1.17
C THR A 4 -3.80 6.63 -1.22
N ALA A 5 -2.81 6.64 -0.33
CA ALA A 5 -1.88 5.52 -0.14
C ALA A 5 -2.35 4.61 1.00
N GLY A 6 -1.90 3.36 0.97
CA GLY A 6 -2.12 2.37 2.03
C GLY A 6 -0.82 2.14 2.80
N LEU A 7 -0.89 2.08 4.12
CA LEU A 7 0.21 1.73 5.01
C LEU A 7 -0.23 0.55 5.89
N ILE A 8 0.42 -0.59 5.70
CA ILE A 8 0.22 -1.79 6.52
C ILE A 8 1.48 -2.03 7.35
N VAL A 9 1.35 -2.13 8.67
CA VAL A 9 2.49 -2.47 9.54
C VAL A 9 2.43 -3.94 9.94
N ALA A 10 3.43 -4.70 9.50
CA ALA A 10 3.57 -6.14 9.69
C ALA A 10 4.92 -6.50 10.36
N ALA A 11 5.49 -5.59 11.15
CA ALA A 11 6.81 -5.74 11.75
C ALA A 11 6.82 -6.49 13.10
N GLY A 12 5.65 -6.68 13.72
CA GLY A 12 5.50 -7.23 15.07
C GLY A 12 5.85 -8.72 15.20
N MET A 13 6.42 -9.10 16.35
CA MET A 13 6.91 -10.46 16.63
C MET A 13 5.81 -11.51 16.95
N SER A 14 4.52 -11.15 16.92
CA SER A 14 3.39 -12.08 17.15
C SER A 14 3.57 -12.98 18.39
N THR A 15 3.96 -12.39 19.53
CA THR A 15 4.48 -13.10 20.72
C THR A 15 3.46 -13.99 21.44
N ARG A 16 2.15 -13.79 21.23
CA ARG A 16 1.09 -14.52 21.95
C ARG A 16 0.66 -15.84 21.28
N MET A 17 0.71 -15.96 19.95
CA MET A 17 0.16 -17.12 19.22
C MET A 17 1.19 -18.12 18.66
N ARG A 18 2.50 -17.88 18.82
CA ARG A 18 3.58 -18.73 18.22
C ARG A 18 3.53 -18.89 16.69
N GLN A 19 2.63 -18.19 15.99
CA GLN A 19 2.51 -18.17 14.53
C GLN A 19 2.61 -16.74 14.01
N PHE A 20 3.30 -16.57 12.89
CA PHE A 20 3.49 -15.27 12.24
C PHE A 20 2.19 -14.86 11.52
N LYS A 21 1.38 -14.04 12.19
CA LYS A 21 0.01 -13.65 11.76
C LYS A 21 -0.08 -13.21 10.30
N PRO A 22 0.82 -12.37 9.74
CA PRO A 22 0.66 -11.88 8.36
C PRO A 22 0.60 -12.98 7.28
N LEU A 23 1.20 -14.15 7.53
CA LEU A 23 1.19 -15.29 6.61
C LEU A 23 0.18 -16.39 7.01
N MET A 24 -0.62 -16.17 8.05
CA MET A 24 -1.71 -17.07 8.41
C MET A 24 -2.78 -17.06 7.30
N GLU A 25 -3.28 -18.23 6.93
CA GLU A 25 -4.36 -18.38 5.95
C GLU A 25 -5.71 -18.15 6.64
N ILE A 26 -6.52 -17.27 6.06
CA ILE A 26 -7.91 -17.00 6.42
C ILE A 26 -8.76 -17.28 5.18
N GLY A 27 -9.36 -18.47 5.16
CA GLY A 27 -10.05 -18.99 3.98
C GLY A 27 -9.05 -19.36 2.90
N GLN A 28 -9.14 -18.72 1.73
CA GLN A 28 -8.25 -19.00 0.58
C GLN A 28 -7.09 -17.99 0.43
N ALA A 29 -6.99 -16.98 1.29
CA ALA A 29 -5.97 -15.95 1.23
C ALA A 29 -5.23 -15.80 2.56
N THR A 30 -3.97 -15.37 2.53
CA THR A 30 -3.28 -14.98 3.76
C THR A 30 -3.82 -13.65 4.29
N VAL A 31 -3.66 -13.42 5.60
CA VAL A 31 -3.93 -12.14 6.28
C VAL A 31 -3.43 -10.95 5.47
N ILE A 32 -2.14 -10.97 5.08
CA ILE A 32 -1.55 -9.85 4.33
C ILE A 32 -2.14 -9.72 2.92
N SER A 33 -2.37 -10.84 2.23
CA SER A 33 -2.96 -10.82 0.89
C SER A 33 -4.38 -10.26 0.91
N ARG A 34 -5.14 -10.51 1.99
CA ARG A 34 -6.49 -9.96 2.19
C ARG A 34 -6.45 -8.45 2.39
N LEU A 35 -5.61 -7.94 3.28
CA LEU A 35 -5.44 -6.50 3.50
C LEU A 35 -5.07 -5.76 2.21
N VAL A 36 -4.11 -6.31 1.47
CA VAL A 36 -3.69 -5.76 0.16
C VAL A 36 -4.86 -5.76 -0.81
N ALA A 37 -5.60 -6.87 -0.91
CA ALA A 37 -6.75 -6.96 -1.80
C ALA A 37 -7.84 -5.94 -1.46
N THR A 38 -8.19 -5.75 -0.19
CA THR A 38 -9.21 -4.77 0.24
C THR A 38 -8.79 -3.34 -0.11
N PHE A 39 -7.51 -2.99 0.07
CA PHE A 39 -6.98 -1.69 -0.34
C PHE A 39 -6.97 -1.52 -1.87
N GLU A 40 -6.50 -2.52 -2.62
CA GLU A 40 -6.51 -2.49 -4.09
C GLU A 40 -7.94 -2.31 -4.65
N GLN A 41 -8.92 -3.01 -4.09
CA GLN A 41 -10.34 -2.90 -4.47
C GLN A 41 -10.90 -1.49 -4.26
N SER A 42 -10.37 -0.74 -3.29
CA SER A 42 -10.82 0.63 -2.99
C SER A 42 -10.00 1.68 -3.75
N GLY A 43 -9.16 1.26 -4.70
CA GLY A 43 -8.32 2.13 -5.52
C GLY A 43 -7.13 2.74 -4.78
N VAL A 44 -6.73 2.17 -3.64
CA VAL A 44 -5.61 2.64 -2.81
C VAL A 44 -4.28 2.29 -3.49
N ASP A 45 -3.47 3.30 -3.83
CA ASP A 45 -2.15 3.14 -4.43
C ASP A 45 -1.26 4.39 -4.16
N PRO A 46 0.00 4.21 -3.74
CA PRO A 46 0.69 2.96 -3.48
C PRO A 46 0.27 2.28 -2.17
N ILE A 47 0.45 0.95 -2.11
CA ILE A 47 0.34 0.18 -0.86
C ILE A 47 1.76 -0.12 -0.34
N VAL A 48 2.05 0.38 0.85
CA VAL A 48 3.32 0.24 1.56
C VAL A 48 3.14 -0.73 2.72
N ILE A 49 4.02 -1.71 2.82
CA ILE A 49 4.04 -2.70 3.89
C ILE A 49 5.36 -2.57 4.63
N VAL A 50 5.30 -2.28 5.93
CA VAL A 50 6.49 -2.22 6.79
C VAL A 50 6.69 -3.57 7.46
N THR A 51 7.73 -4.28 7.04
CA THR A 51 8.13 -5.61 7.51
C THR A 51 9.14 -5.52 8.66
N GLY A 52 9.32 -6.60 9.40
CA GLY A 52 10.26 -6.70 10.52
C GLY A 52 10.58 -8.15 10.85
N HIS A 53 9.94 -8.71 11.88
CA HIS A 53 10.01 -10.15 12.14
C HIS A 53 9.59 -10.95 10.89
N GLU A 54 10.37 -11.98 10.51
CA GLU A 54 10.11 -12.83 9.32
C GLU A 54 9.98 -12.06 7.99
N ALA A 55 10.58 -10.86 7.92
CA ALA A 55 10.50 -9.97 6.76
C ALA A 55 10.79 -10.67 5.43
N LYS A 56 11.84 -11.50 5.35
CA LYS A 56 12.17 -12.22 4.12
C LYS A 56 11.04 -13.13 3.63
N ARG A 57 10.40 -13.89 4.52
CA ARG A 57 9.28 -14.78 4.15
C ARG A 57 8.07 -13.97 3.67
N LEU A 58 7.78 -12.86 4.35
CA LEU A 58 6.67 -11.98 3.99
C LEU A 58 6.91 -11.30 2.64
N GLU A 59 8.11 -10.76 2.43
CA GLU A 59 8.52 -10.15 1.16
C GLU A 59 8.51 -11.17 0.02
N ASP A 60 9.00 -12.40 0.25
CA ASP A 60 8.96 -13.49 -0.72
C ASP A 60 7.53 -13.84 -1.14
N HIS A 61 6.58 -13.85 -0.19
CA HIS A 61 5.15 -14.06 -0.44
C HIS A 61 4.54 -12.93 -1.30
N LEU A 62 5.00 -11.70 -1.10
CA LEU A 62 4.49 -10.49 -1.76
C LEU A 62 5.18 -10.17 -3.09
N LYS A 63 6.23 -10.90 -3.50
CA LYS A 63 7.00 -10.65 -4.73
C LYS A 63 6.19 -10.53 -6.03
N LYS A 64 5.01 -11.15 -6.08
CA LYS A 64 4.13 -11.14 -7.27
C LYS A 64 3.04 -10.07 -7.21
N THR A 65 3.04 -9.25 -6.15
CA THR A 65 2.09 -8.17 -5.94
C THR A 65 2.74 -6.84 -6.24
N ASP A 66 1.91 -5.82 -6.48
CA ASP A 66 2.36 -4.45 -6.63
C ASP A 66 2.30 -3.75 -5.27
N VAL A 67 2.95 -4.29 -4.24
CA VAL A 67 3.17 -3.60 -2.96
C VAL A 67 4.62 -3.12 -2.84
N ILE A 68 4.87 -2.17 -1.93
CA ILE A 68 6.21 -1.67 -1.61
C ILE A 68 6.55 -2.14 -0.21
N CYS A 69 7.64 -2.90 -0.07
CA CYS A 69 8.09 -3.34 1.24
C CYS A 69 9.17 -2.39 1.77
N LEU A 70 8.95 -1.88 2.98
CA LEU A 70 9.97 -1.23 3.79
C LEU A 70 10.32 -2.13 4.95
N ARG A 71 11.54 -2.05 5.46
CA ARG A 71 11.97 -2.89 6.58
C ARG A 71 12.30 -2.04 7.79
N ASN A 72 11.70 -2.38 8.93
CA ASN A 72 12.19 -1.96 10.23
C ASN A 72 13.26 -2.97 10.69
N GLU A 73 14.53 -2.63 10.51
CA GLU A 73 15.65 -3.48 10.93
C GLU A 73 15.74 -3.60 12.47
N ASP A 74 15.25 -2.59 13.19
CA ASP A 74 15.28 -2.48 14.64
C ASP A 74 13.98 -2.98 15.31
N TYR A 75 13.17 -3.79 14.62
CA TYR A 75 11.85 -4.27 15.07
C TYR A 75 11.84 -4.96 16.44
N ARG A 76 13.01 -5.40 16.94
CA ARG A 76 13.14 -6.06 18.26
C ARG A 76 13.25 -5.07 19.42
N THR A 77 13.71 -3.85 19.15
CA THR A 77 14.01 -2.81 20.14
C THR A 77 13.14 -1.58 19.99
N THR A 78 12.30 -1.54 18.96
CA THR A 78 11.40 -0.45 18.62
C THR A 78 9.95 -0.87 18.80
N GLU A 79 9.07 0.13 18.92
CA GLU A 79 7.64 -0.05 19.08
C GLU A 79 6.93 0.00 17.72
N MET A 80 5.64 -0.36 17.69
CA MET A 80 4.84 -0.32 16.45
C MET A 80 4.84 1.08 15.79
N ILE A 81 4.84 2.14 16.61
CA ILE A 81 4.85 3.52 16.11
C ILE A 81 6.11 3.83 15.28
N ASP A 82 7.24 3.21 15.58
CA ASP A 82 8.47 3.41 14.79
C ASP A 82 8.30 2.82 13.38
N SER A 83 7.66 1.66 13.26
CA SER A 83 7.28 1.09 11.96
C SER A 83 6.26 1.96 11.22
N VAL A 84 5.28 2.54 11.91
CA VAL A 84 4.35 3.50 11.30
C VAL A 84 5.12 4.70 10.76
N LYS A 85 6.03 5.27 11.54
CA LYS A 85 6.85 6.42 11.12
C LYS A 85 7.74 6.10 9.93
N ILE A 86 8.33 4.90 9.83
CA ILE A 86 9.08 4.47 8.65
C ILE A 86 8.17 4.54 7.40
N GLY A 87 6.95 4.03 7.49
CA GLY A 87 5.97 4.08 6.41
C GLY A 87 5.53 5.50 6.05
N LEU A 88 5.19 6.31 7.04
CA LEU A 88 4.75 7.70 6.83
C LEU A 88 5.86 8.59 6.29
N ALA A 89 7.11 8.42 6.77
CA ALA A 89 8.27 9.14 6.26
C ALA A 89 8.49 8.84 4.77
N TRP A 90 8.31 7.59 4.38
CA TRP A 90 8.35 7.22 2.96
C TRP A 90 7.20 7.88 2.19
N LEU A 91 5.96 7.79 2.68
CA LEU A 91 4.78 8.34 2.01
C LEU A 91 4.71 9.87 1.93
N SER A 92 5.50 10.57 2.74
CA SER A 92 5.57 12.03 2.78
C SER A 92 5.82 12.62 1.39
N GLY A 93 4.91 13.48 0.93
CA GLY A 93 4.98 14.13 -0.39
C GLY A 93 4.61 13.24 -1.60
N GLN A 94 4.18 12.00 -1.38
CA GLN A 94 3.78 11.08 -2.46
C GLN A 94 2.26 10.88 -2.59
N CYS A 95 1.48 11.34 -1.63
CA CYS A 95 0.04 11.17 -1.55
C CYS A 95 -0.61 12.32 -0.77
N ASP A 96 -1.94 12.45 -0.90
CA ASP A 96 -2.74 13.42 -0.17
C ASP A 96 -3.27 12.84 1.15
N ARG A 97 -3.46 11.51 1.21
CA ARG A 97 -4.01 10.80 2.35
C ARG A 97 -3.38 9.41 2.51
N VAL A 98 -3.40 8.88 3.73
CA VAL A 98 -2.87 7.56 4.08
C VAL A 98 -3.91 6.78 4.88
N LEU A 99 -4.31 5.62 4.37
CA LEU A 99 -5.01 4.59 5.14
C LEU A 99 -3.99 3.76 5.91
N PHE A 100 -4.13 3.68 7.22
CA PHE A 100 -3.27 2.90 8.09
C PHE A 100 -4.03 1.71 8.69
N SER A 101 -3.46 0.51 8.54
CA SER A 101 -3.90 -0.68 9.26
C SER A 101 -2.71 -1.44 9.86
N PRO A 102 -2.81 -1.95 11.10
CA PRO A 102 -1.92 -3.01 11.54
C PRO A 102 -2.26 -4.31 10.79
N ALA A 103 -1.29 -5.21 10.65
CA ALA A 103 -1.47 -6.45 9.91
C ALA A 103 -2.32 -7.50 10.65
N ASP A 104 -2.66 -7.29 11.92
CA ASP A 104 -3.48 -8.19 12.71
C ASP A 104 -4.98 -7.91 12.64
N VAL A 105 -5.44 -6.84 11.98
CA VAL A 105 -6.87 -6.55 11.77
C VAL A 105 -7.25 -6.73 10.28
N PRO A 106 -7.39 -7.97 9.76
CA PRO A 106 -7.53 -8.21 8.32
C PRO A 106 -8.97 -8.23 7.80
N LEU A 107 -9.96 -8.02 8.66
CA LEU A 107 -11.35 -8.34 8.36
C LEU A 107 -12.22 -7.12 8.07
N PHE A 108 -11.67 -5.92 7.90
CA PHE A 108 -12.48 -4.78 7.44
C PHE A 108 -12.81 -4.91 5.94
N THR A 109 -13.99 -4.43 5.56
CA THR A 109 -14.54 -4.53 4.19
C THR A 109 -14.06 -3.42 3.27
N LYS A 110 -14.24 -3.62 1.95
CA LYS A 110 -14.06 -2.56 0.94
C LYS A 110 -14.95 -1.35 1.25
N SER A 111 -16.22 -1.60 1.60
CA SER A 111 -17.18 -0.56 1.98
C SER A 111 -16.67 0.33 3.11
N THR A 112 -16.04 -0.26 4.14
CA THR A 112 -15.39 0.52 5.21
C THR A 112 -14.32 1.44 4.65
N VAL A 113 -13.47 0.95 3.77
CA VAL A 113 -12.39 1.76 3.15
C VAL A 113 -12.96 2.88 2.29
N ASP A 114 -13.97 2.60 1.46
CA ASP A 114 -14.65 3.59 0.63
C ASP A 114 -15.32 4.70 1.47
N GLN A 115 -15.98 4.33 2.58
CA GLN A 115 -16.58 5.29 3.52
C GLN A 115 -15.53 6.22 4.14
N LEU A 116 -14.38 5.68 4.53
CA LEU A 116 -13.28 6.51 5.03
C LEU A 116 -12.76 7.45 3.93
N MET A 117 -12.55 6.94 2.72
CA MET A 117 -11.99 7.72 1.60
C MET A 117 -12.92 8.84 1.11
N THR A 118 -14.23 8.69 1.25
CA THR A 118 -15.23 9.70 0.87
C THR A 118 -15.39 10.81 1.92
N ASP A 119 -15.01 10.55 3.17
CA ASP A 119 -15.03 11.54 4.24
C ASP A 119 -13.91 12.59 4.04
N GLU A 120 -14.21 13.88 4.22
CA GLU A 120 -13.27 14.98 3.96
C GLU A 120 -12.38 15.36 5.17
N HIS A 121 -12.63 14.78 6.35
CA HIS A 121 -11.89 15.14 7.55
C HIS A 121 -10.42 14.68 7.46
N PRO A 122 -9.48 15.43 8.09
CA PRO A 122 -8.07 15.08 8.06
C PRO A 122 -7.72 13.80 8.82
N ILE A 123 -8.57 13.41 9.78
CA ILE A 123 -8.41 12.17 10.54
C ILE A 123 -9.78 11.51 10.60
N VAL A 124 -9.89 10.30 10.05
CA VAL A 124 -11.14 9.52 10.06
C VAL A 124 -10.86 8.17 10.68
N ILE A 125 -11.64 7.79 11.69
CA ILE A 125 -11.49 6.54 12.43
C ILE A 125 -12.81 5.77 12.32
N PRO A 126 -12.82 4.52 11.82
CA PRO A 126 -14.02 3.73 11.82
C PRO A 126 -14.35 3.29 13.24
N ALA A 127 -15.64 3.12 13.51
CA ALA A 127 -16.13 2.56 14.74
C ALA A 127 -17.23 1.54 14.47
N TYR A 128 -17.36 0.59 15.39
CA TYR A 128 -18.47 -0.35 15.43
C TYR A 128 -18.93 -0.48 16.89
N LYS A 129 -20.22 -0.26 17.15
CA LYS A 129 -20.80 -0.27 18.51
C LYS A 129 -20.04 0.62 19.52
N GLY A 130 -19.60 1.80 19.05
CA GLY A 130 -18.92 2.80 19.87
C GLY A 130 -17.46 2.50 20.22
N GLN A 131 -16.87 1.45 19.63
CA GLN A 131 -15.44 1.16 19.77
C GLN A 131 -14.72 1.57 18.46
N GLU A 132 -13.61 2.29 18.57
CA GLU A 132 -12.75 2.66 17.44
C GLU A 132 -12.04 1.42 16.86
N GLY A 133 -11.71 1.46 15.57
CA GLY A 133 -11.06 0.35 14.86
C GLY A 133 -10.15 0.79 13.71
N HIS A 134 -9.89 -0.14 12.80
CA HIS A 134 -9.03 -0.01 11.63
C HIS A 134 -9.75 -0.34 10.31
N PRO A 135 -9.26 0.17 9.17
CA PRO A 135 -8.13 1.08 9.01
C PRO A 135 -8.53 2.50 9.41
N LEU A 136 -7.57 3.32 9.84
CA LEU A 136 -7.81 4.76 10.03
C LEU A 136 -7.22 5.54 8.88
N LEU A 137 -7.77 6.72 8.61
CA LEU A 137 -7.36 7.60 7.52
C LEU A 137 -6.71 8.86 8.07
N LEU A 138 -5.57 9.25 7.49
CA LEU A 138 -4.81 10.43 7.86
C LEU A 138 -4.55 11.30 6.62
N ALA A 139 -4.76 12.60 6.73
CA ALA A 139 -4.29 13.56 5.74
C ALA A 139 -2.76 13.61 5.75
N ALA A 140 -2.14 13.68 4.58
CA ALA A 140 -0.69 13.76 4.43
C ALA A 140 -0.10 15.03 5.07
N SER A 141 -0.90 16.10 5.22
CA SER A 141 -0.51 17.32 5.94
C SER A 141 -0.16 17.09 7.41
N LEU A 142 -0.62 15.98 8.01
CA LEU A 142 -0.33 15.62 9.40
C LEU A 142 0.96 14.81 9.55
N ILE A 143 1.52 14.28 8.46
CA ILE A 143 2.73 13.45 8.48
C ILE A 143 3.89 14.15 9.19
N PRO A 144 4.24 15.42 8.89
CA PRO A 144 5.36 16.09 9.57
C PRO A 144 5.20 16.16 11.09
N ALA A 145 3.99 16.41 11.57
CA ALA A 145 3.69 16.46 13.00
C ALA A 145 3.81 15.08 13.65
N ILE A 146 3.30 14.02 12.99
CA ILE A 146 3.40 12.64 13.47
C ILE A 146 4.86 12.18 13.54
N LEU A 147 5.68 12.55 12.56
CA LEU A 147 7.11 12.21 12.53
C LEU A 147 7.90 12.92 13.64
N ALA A 148 7.52 14.15 13.99
CA ALA A 148 8.19 14.95 15.02
C ALA A 148 7.83 14.54 16.46
N ASP A 149 6.71 13.84 16.68
CA ASP A 149 6.26 13.43 18.02
C ASP A 149 7.17 12.33 18.61
N GLY A 150 7.27 12.24 19.95
CA GLY A 150 8.06 11.23 20.65
C GLY A 150 7.53 9.79 20.58
N GLY A 151 6.29 9.58 20.12
CA GLY A 151 5.66 8.26 20.00
C GLY A 151 4.94 7.75 21.26
N GLU A 152 4.83 8.58 22.30
CA GLU A 152 4.19 8.19 23.56
C GLU A 152 2.70 7.85 23.36
N GLY A 153 2.28 6.65 23.78
CA GLY A 153 0.91 6.14 23.57
C GLY A 153 0.62 5.68 22.14
N GLY A 154 1.66 5.49 21.31
CA GLY A 154 1.53 5.06 19.92
C GLY A 154 0.81 6.07 19.04
N LEU A 155 0.33 5.66 17.87
CA LEU A 155 -0.32 6.56 16.91
C LEU A 155 -1.59 7.21 17.50
N ARG A 156 -2.35 6.48 18.31
CA ARG A 156 -3.53 7.02 19.02
C ARG A 156 -3.15 8.15 19.97
N GLY A 157 -2.07 7.98 20.74
CA GLY A 157 -1.53 9.02 21.62
C GLY A 157 -1.12 10.27 20.84
N ILE A 158 -0.44 10.08 19.70
CA ILE A 158 -0.05 11.19 18.81
C ILE A 158 -1.29 11.94 18.30
N ILE A 159 -2.28 11.22 17.76
CA ILE A 159 -3.53 11.82 17.26
C ILE A 159 -4.21 12.67 18.35
N GLY A 160 -4.26 12.17 19.60
CA GLY A 160 -4.83 12.92 20.72
C GLY A 160 -4.07 14.19 21.11
N ARG A 161 -2.83 14.37 20.64
CA ARG A 161 -2.01 15.58 20.85
C ARG A 161 -2.00 16.52 19.64
N LEU A 162 -2.60 16.14 18.51
CA LEU A 162 -2.74 17.02 17.36
C LEU A 162 -3.87 18.02 17.62
N ASP A 163 -3.72 19.26 17.12
CA ASP A 163 -4.76 20.30 17.16
C ASP A 163 -5.92 20.02 16.16
N VAL A 164 -6.07 18.78 15.72
CA VAL A 164 -7.08 18.34 14.76
C VAL A 164 -7.81 17.13 15.37
N PRO A 165 -9.08 17.28 15.77
CA PRO A 165 -9.82 16.19 16.38
C PRO A 165 -10.13 15.09 15.34
N PRO A 166 -10.11 13.80 15.73
CA PRO A 166 -10.53 12.72 14.86
C PRO A 166 -12.04 12.76 14.61
N HIS A 167 -12.45 12.53 13.38
CA HIS A 167 -13.83 12.24 13.02
C HIS A 167 -14.07 10.73 13.11
N VAL A 168 -14.94 10.30 14.02
CA VAL A 168 -15.26 8.88 14.22
C VAL A 168 -16.57 8.56 13.48
N ILE A 169 -16.54 7.58 12.58
CA ILE A 169 -17.70 7.18 11.77
C ILE A 169 -18.14 5.76 12.11
N ASP A 170 -19.45 5.52 12.28
CA ASP A 170 -19.96 4.15 12.46
C ASP A 170 -20.08 3.45 11.12
N THR A 171 -19.14 2.56 10.82
CA THR A 171 -19.11 1.84 9.55
C THR A 171 -20.00 0.61 9.53
N HIS A 172 -20.63 0.28 10.67
CA HIS A 172 -21.41 -0.94 10.87
C HIS A 172 -20.61 -2.23 10.57
N ASP A 173 -19.27 -2.15 10.58
CA ASP A 173 -18.36 -3.21 10.22
C ASP A 173 -17.60 -3.71 11.44
N ARG A 174 -18.00 -4.89 11.95
CA ARG A 174 -17.32 -5.56 13.06
C ARG A 174 -15.87 -5.91 12.74
N GLY A 175 -15.55 -6.11 11.46
CA GLY A 175 -14.23 -6.45 10.96
C GLY A 175 -13.15 -5.41 11.27
N THR A 176 -13.56 -4.18 11.54
CA THR A 176 -12.67 -3.07 11.93
C THR A 176 -11.98 -3.27 13.27
N GLN A 177 -12.45 -4.21 14.10
CA GLN A 177 -11.96 -4.43 15.47
C GLN A 177 -11.42 -5.84 15.70
N LEU A 178 -11.51 -6.70 14.69
CA LEU A 178 -11.24 -8.11 14.88
C LEU A 178 -9.79 -8.44 14.54
N ASP A 179 -9.06 -8.70 15.61
CA ASP A 179 -7.72 -9.22 15.53
C ASP A 179 -7.71 -10.66 15.03
N ALA A 180 -6.65 -11.02 14.31
CA ALA A 180 -6.43 -12.36 13.79
C ALA A 180 -6.05 -13.40 14.88
N ASP A 181 -6.57 -13.26 16.11
CA ASP A 181 -6.15 -14.01 17.29
C ASP A 181 -7.00 -15.26 17.60
N THR A 182 -8.24 -15.35 17.11
CA THR A 182 -9.21 -16.38 17.54
C THR A 182 -9.93 -17.04 16.35
N PRO A 183 -9.77 -18.36 16.12
CA PRO A 183 -10.42 -19.13 15.05
C PRO A 183 -11.92 -18.88 14.88
N ASP A 184 -12.64 -18.66 15.99
CA ASP A 184 -14.10 -18.49 16.02
C ASP A 184 -14.57 -17.13 15.46
N ASP A 185 -13.76 -16.08 15.54
CA ASP A 185 -14.10 -14.76 14.97
C ASP A 185 -13.96 -14.75 13.43
N PHE A 186 -13.16 -15.66 12.88
CA PHE A 186 -12.93 -15.74 11.43
C PHE A 186 -14.07 -16.40 10.67
N ALA A 187 -14.65 -17.48 11.20
CA ALA A 187 -15.60 -18.31 10.45
C ALA A 187 -16.87 -17.55 10.01
N LEU A 188 -17.36 -16.63 10.84
CA LEU A 188 -18.56 -15.82 10.55
C LEU A 188 -18.29 -14.67 9.57
N LEU A 189 -17.06 -14.15 9.52
CA LEU A 189 -16.69 -13.06 8.60
C LEU A 189 -16.15 -13.57 7.26
N LEU A 190 -15.60 -14.78 7.24
CA LEU A 190 -15.15 -15.44 6.03
C LEU A 190 -16.25 -15.58 4.98
N ASP A 191 -17.48 -15.96 5.36
CA ASP A 191 -18.58 -16.08 4.37
C ASP A 191 -18.99 -14.72 3.76
N HIS A 192 -19.02 -13.66 4.58
CA HIS A 192 -19.35 -12.31 4.10
C HIS A 192 -18.22 -11.71 3.25
N HIS A 193 -16.97 -11.96 3.63
CA HIS A 193 -15.79 -11.45 2.93
C HIS A 193 -15.42 -12.23 1.69
N ASP A 194 -15.58 -13.55 1.67
CA ASP A 194 -15.21 -14.36 0.51
C ASP A 194 -16.12 -14.07 -0.68
N ARG A 195 -17.38 -13.66 -0.44
CA ARG A 195 -18.26 -13.10 -1.48
C ARG A 195 -17.73 -11.78 -2.05
N GLN A 196 -17.08 -10.94 -1.24
CA GLN A 196 -16.47 -9.68 -1.67
C GLN A 196 -15.06 -9.84 -2.27
N LEU A 197 -14.48 -11.04 -2.29
CA LEU A 197 -13.15 -11.26 -2.88
C LEU A 197 -13.15 -11.33 -4.40
N LEU A 198 -14.29 -11.64 -5.02
CA LEU A 198 -14.43 -11.66 -6.47
C LEU A 198 -14.31 -10.22 -6.98
N ARG A 199 -13.29 -9.97 -7.78
CA ARG A 199 -12.98 -8.63 -8.30
C ARG A 199 -12.33 -8.76 -9.67
N PRO A 200 -12.48 -7.75 -10.54
CA PRO A 200 -11.72 -7.73 -11.77
C PRO A 200 -10.25 -7.42 -11.46
N GLN A 201 -9.34 -8.17 -12.07
CA GLN A 201 -7.91 -7.86 -12.02
C GLN A 201 -7.42 -7.49 -13.42
N VAL A 202 -7.02 -6.23 -13.60
CA VAL A 202 -6.54 -5.71 -14.89
C VAL A 202 -5.06 -5.40 -14.81
N ARG A 203 -4.28 -5.98 -15.73
CA ARG A 203 -2.87 -5.64 -15.92
C ARG A 203 -2.69 -5.01 -17.30
N ILE A 204 -2.22 -3.77 -17.33
CA ILE A 204 -1.99 -3.04 -18.58
C ILE A 204 -0.51 -3.08 -18.90
N THR A 205 -0.19 -3.29 -20.17
CA THR A 205 1.18 -3.23 -20.67
C THR A 205 1.17 -2.58 -22.04
N LEU A 206 1.94 -1.50 -22.18
CA LEU A 206 2.20 -0.85 -23.45
C LEU A 206 3.20 -1.67 -24.25
N ALA A 207 2.93 -1.79 -25.54
CA ALA A 207 3.75 -2.50 -26.49
C ALA A 207 4.00 -1.65 -27.75
N LYS A 208 5.17 -1.83 -28.35
CA LYS A 208 5.46 -1.42 -29.74
C LYS A 208 5.85 -2.68 -30.53
N SER A 209 7.14 -2.91 -30.75
CA SER A 209 7.63 -4.16 -31.35
C SER A 209 7.48 -5.32 -30.38
N LYS A 210 7.64 -5.04 -29.08
CA LYS A 210 7.39 -5.97 -27.96
C LYS A 210 6.77 -5.23 -26.77
N PRO A 211 6.19 -5.95 -25.78
CA PRO A 211 5.78 -5.35 -24.51
C PRO A 211 6.99 -4.72 -23.80
N PHE A 212 6.85 -3.46 -23.36
CA PHE A 212 7.99 -2.72 -22.80
C PHE A 212 7.64 -1.91 -21.54
N PHE A 213 6.39 -1.51 -21.37
CA PHE A 213 5.99 -0.66 -20.25
C PHE A 213 4.70 -1.14 -19.59
N GLY A 214 4.82 -1.79 -18.44
CA GLY A 214 3.69 -2.15 -17.59
C GLY A 214 3.91 -1.69 -16.15
N GLN A 215 3.15 -2.26 -15.22
CA GLN A 215 3.14 -1.84 -13.82
C GLN A 215 4.53 -1.85 -13.16
N THR A 216 5.33 -2.91 -13.39
CA THR A 216 6.70 -2.99 -12.88
C THR A 216 7.60 -1.88 -13.44
N SER A 217 7.51 -1.59 -14.73
CA SER A 217 8.29 -0.53 -15.39
C SER A 217 7.89 0.86 -14.89
N TRP A 218 6.59 1.12 -14.79
CA TRP A 218 6.03 2.34 -14.22
C TRP A 218 6.50 2.56 -12.79
N ARG A 219 6.42 1.53 -11.95
CA ARG A 219 6.84 1.61 -10.55
C ARG A 219 8.34 1.83 -10.41
N LEU A 220 9.16 1.20 -11.25
CA LEU A 220 10.60 1.42 -11.26
C LEU A 220 10.93 2.89 -11.56
N LEU A 221 10.35 3.48 -12.61
CA LEU A 221 10.58 4.89 -12.92
C LEU A 221 10.05 5.82 -11.83
N SER A 222 8.86 5.54 -11.29
CA SER A 222 8.28 6.33 -10.20
C SER A 222 9.18 6.34 -8.97
N LEU A 223 9.73 5.17 -8.58
CA LEU A 223 10.67 5.04 -7.48
C LEU A 223 12.03 5.70 -7.78
N ILE A 224 12.51 5.67 -9.02
CA ILE A 224 13.73 6.42 -9.39
C ILE A 224 13.49 7.92 -9.23
N GLY A 225 12.33 8.42 -9.65
CA GLY A 225 11.95 9.82 -9.49
C GLY A 225 11.94 10.28 -8.02
N THR A 226 11.51 9.43 -7.09
CA THR A 226 11.45 9.78 -5.66
C THR A 226 12.74 9.49 -4.90
N THR A 227 13.45 8.41 -5.22
CA THR A 227 14.67 8.01 -4.50
C THR A 227 15.94 8.66 -5.03
N GLY A 228 15.92 9.12 -6.28
CA GLY A 228 17.11 9.63 -6.96
C GLY A 228 18.16 8.56 -7.29
N ALA A 229 17.85 7.27 -7.14
CA ALA A 229 18.81 6.18 -7.34
C ALA A 229 18.16 4.89 -7.84
N VAL A 230 18.65 4.36 -8.98
CA VAL A 230 18.20 3.08 -9.55
C VAL A 230 18.43 1.91 -8.59
N ALA A 231 19.55 1.90 -7.88
CA ALA A 231 19.87 0.83 -6.93
C ALA A 231 18.86 0.76 -5.79
N GLU A 232 18.50 1.91 -5.21
CA GLU A 232 17.50 2.01 -4.14
C GLU A 232 16.11 1.61 -4.65
N ALA A 233 15.72 2.10 -5.84
CA ALA A 233 14.46 1.70 -6.47
C ALA A 233 14.38 0.17 -6.70
N CYS A 234 15.45 -0.45 -7.19
CA CYS A 234 15.51 -1.91 -7.38
C CYS A 234 15.40 -2.66 -6.06
N ALA A 235 16.09 -2.20 -5.01
CA ALA A 235 16.05 -2.79 -3.68
C ALA A 235 14.62 -2.77 -3.10
N ARG A 236 13.92 -1.63 -3.20
CA ARG A 236 12.53 -1.45 -2.74
C ARG A 236 11.51 -2.29 -3.51
N MET A 237 11.83 -2.64 -4.75
CA MET A 237 11.01 -3.52 -5.59
C MET A 237 11.40 -5.00 -5.49
N HIS A 238 12.43 -5.34 -4.72
CA HIS A 238 13.02 -6.68 -4.67
C HIS A 238 13.44 -7.25 -6.04
N ILE A 239 13.85 -6.38 -6.97
CA ILE A 239 14.43 -6.81 -8.25
C ILE A 239 15.95 -6.61 -8.22
N SER A 240 16.69 -7.45 -8.96
CA SER A 240 18.13 -7.26 -9.05
C SER A 240 18.45 -5.95 -9.78
N TYR A 241 19.57 -5.32 -9.41
CA TYR A 241 20.08 -4.13 -10.09
C TYR A 241 20.22 -4.35 -11.60
N SER A 242 20.70 -5.54 -12.01
CA SER A 242 20.78 -5.93 -13.42
C SER A 242 19.43 -6.01 -14.11
N LYS A 243 18.39 -6.48 -13.40
CA LYS A 243 17.02 -6.56 -13.92
C LYS A 243 16.42 -5.16 -14.08
N GLY A 244 16.61 -4.27 -13.11
CA GLY A 244 16.20 -2.87 -13.23
C GLY A 244 16.79 -2.21 -14.48
N TRP A 245 18.09 -2.39 -14.71
CA TRP A 245 18.74 -1.90 -15.92
C TRP A 245 18.26 -2.55 -17.22
N GLN A 246 17.88 -3.81 -17.18
CA GLN A 246 17.27 -4.47 -18.33
C GLN A 246 15.91 -3.85 -18.68
N LEU A 247 15.09 -3.57 -17.66
CA LEU A 247 13.80 -2.90 -17.85
C LEU A 247 14.00 -1.50 -18.45
N ILE A 248 14.90 -0.69 -17.88
CA ILE A 248 15.21 0.66 -18.38
C ILE A 248 15.63 0.64 -19.85
N ARG A 249 16.62 -0.20 -20.20
CA ARG A 249 17.07 -0.33 -21.59
C ARG A 249 15.96 -0.77 -22.53
N THR A 250 15.13 -1.73 -22.10
CA THR A 250 14.01 -2.20 -22.92
C THR A 250 13.03 -1.05 -23.23
N MET A 251 12.76 -0.18 -22.26
CA MET A 251 11.90 0.98 -22.45
C MET A 251 12.54 2.01 -23.38
N GLU A 252 13.81 2.35 -23.16
CA GLU A 252 14.55 3.34 -23.95
C GLU A 252 14.72 2.88 -25.41
N ASP A 253 15.02 1.59 -25.63
CA ASP A 253 15.15 1.00 -26.97
C ASP A 253 13.84 1.08 -27.77
N GLU A 254 12.70 0.73 -27.15
CA GLU A 254 11.40 0.77 -27.82
C GLU A 254 10.92 2.21 -28.05
N LEU A 255 11.28 3.15 -27.18
CA LEU A 255 10.90 4.56 -27.32
C LEU A 255 11.85 5.38 -28.20
N GLY A 256 13.11 4.96 -28.35
CA GLY A 256 14.15 5.70 -29.06
C GLY A 256 14.61 6.96 -28.33
N THR A 257 14.37 7.06 -27.01
CA THR A 257 14.75 8.20 -26.16
C THR A 257 15.16 7.73 -24.78
N LEU A 258 15.97 8.54 -24.08
CA LEU A 258 16.35 8.28 -22.70
C LEU A 258 15.22 8.64 -21.75
N LEU A 259 14.98 7.80 -20.76
CA LEU A 259 13.96 8.03 -19.73
C LEU A 259 14.55 8.47 -18.40
N ILE A 260 15.87 8.30 -18.23
CA ILE A 260 16.59 8.70 -17.03
C ILE A 260 17.87 9.47 -17.37
N ASP A 261 18.11 10.55 -16.65
CA ASP A 261 19.38 11.25 -16.61
C ASP A 261 20.30 10.60 -15.59
N ARG A 262 21.57 10.40 -15.97
CA ARG A 262 22.58 9.80 -15.11
C ARG A 262 23.70 10.79 -14.86
N ARG A 263 23.98 11.09 -13.60
CA ARG A 263 25.24 11.72 -13.20
C ARG A 263 26.14 10.67 -12.57
N GLN A 264 27.32 10.49 -13.14
CA GLN A 264 28.29 9.54 -12.62
C GLN A 264 28.77 10.03 -11.25
N GLY A 265 28.36 9.32 -10.19
CA GLY A 265 28.74 9.64 -8.81
C GLY A 265 29.97 8.84 -8.38
N GLY A 266 30.91 9.50 -7.73
CA GLY A 266 32.05 8.87 -7.05
C GLY A 266 31.62 8.11 -5.79
N LYS A 267 32.41 8.21 -4.71
CA LYS A 267 32.28 7.42 -3.46
C LYS A 267 30.88 7.40 -2.78
N THR A 268 29.94 8.25 -3.18
CA THR A 268 28.58 8.37 -2.61
C THR A 268 27.46 7.82 -3.49
N GLY A 269 27.76 7.19 -4.63
CA GLY A 269 26.76 6.61 -5.54
C GLY A 269 26.26 7.61 -6.59
N GLY A 270 25.93 7.11 -7.79
CA GLY A 270 25.41 7.92 -8.90
C GLY A 270 23.98 8.40 -8.64
N SER A 271 23.71 9.66 -8.96
CA SER A 271 22.34 10.19 -8.94
C SER A 271 21.65 9.88 -10.28
N SER A 272 20.39 9.47 -10.18
CA SER A 272 19.51 9.18 -11.31
C SER A 272 18.21 9.95 -11.13
N SER A 273 17.81 10.73 -12.14
CA SER A 273 16.52 11.42 -12.17
C SER A 273 15.77 11.05 -13.45
N LEU A 274 14.45 11.20 -13.45
CA LEU A 274 13.68 11.05 -14.69
C LEU A 274 14.00 12.21 -15.64
N THR A 275 14.00 11.92 -16.94
CA THR A 275 13.95 12.95 -17.99
C THR A 275 12.52 13.48 -18.12
N PRO A 276 12.29 14.63 -18.80
CA PRO A 276 10.93 15.09 -19.11
C PRO A 276 10.08 14.04 -19.82
N GLU A 277 10.68 13.23 -20.70
CA GLU A 277 10.04 12.11 -21.37
C GLU A 277 9.68 10.98 -20.38
N GLY A 278 10.57 10.68 -19.44
CA GLY A 278 10.34 9.72 -18.35
C GLY A 278 9.15 10.12 -17.46
N GLU A 279 9.10 11.38 -17.01
CA GLU A 279 7.98 11.91 -16.22
C GLU A 279 6.67 11.90 -17.01
N THR A 280 6.71 12.26 -18.29
CA THR A 280 5.55 12.23 -19.18
C THR A 280 5.02 10.80 -19.37
N LEU A 281 5.90 9.82 -19.52
CA LEU A 281 5.52 8.42 -19.67
C LEU A 281 4.86 7.87 -18.39
N VAL A 282 5.46 8.16 -17.22
CA VAL A 282 4.93 7.76 -15.90
C VAL A 282 3.52 8.33 -15.69
N SER A 283 3.35 9.63 -15.88
CA SER A 283 2.06 10.31 -15.68
C SER A 283 0.97 9.83 -16.65
N ARG A 284 1.29 9.62 -17.93
CA ARG A 284 0.34 9.09 -18.91
C ARG A 284 -0.08 7.66 -18.61
N TYR A 285 0.86 6.82 -18.20
CA TYR A 285 0.56 5.44 -17.81
C TYR A 285 -0.31 5.38 -16.55
N GLU A 286 -0.03 6.23 -15.54
CA GLU A 286 -0.86 6.36 -14.34
C GLU A 286 -2.29 6.76 -14.72
N ALA A 287 -2.45 7.79 -15.56
CA ALA A 287 -3.76 8.24 -16.03
C ALA A 287 -4.53 7.16 -16.81
N LEU A 288 -3.85 6.42 -17.71
CA LEU A 288 -4.44 5.29 -18.43
C LEU A 288 -4.88 4.19 -17.48
N SER A 289 -4.00 3.81 -16.55
CA SER A 289 -4.23 2.69 -15.63
C SER A 289 -5.39 2.97 -14.69
N THR A 290 -5.47 4.18 -14.15
CA THR A 290 -6.58 4.61 -13.30
C THR A 290 -7.91 4.60 -14.07
N ARG A 291 -7.95 5.17 -15.27
CA ARG A 291 -9.19 5.22 -16.07
C ARG A 291 -9.66 3.84 -16.51
N ALA A 292 -8.74 2.98 -16.91
CA ALA A 292 -9.06 1.61 -17.30
C ALA A 292 -9.55 0.77 -16.12
N ARG A 293 -8.94 0.93 -14.94
CA ARG A 293 -9.41 0.26 -13.72
C ARG A 293 -10.85 0.64 -13.39
N LEU A 294 -11.15 1.94 -13.33
CA LEU A 294 -12.50 2.44 -13.07
C LEU A 294 -13.53 1.94 -14.08
N ALA A 295 -13.16 1.92 -15.37
CA ALA A 295 -14.05 1.40 -16.41
C ALA A 295 -14.31 -0.10 -16.28
N VAL A 296 -13.30 -0.88 -15.88
CA VAL A 296 -13.47 -2.32 -15.68
C VAL A 296 -14.21 -2.64 -14.38
N GLU A 297 -14.01 -1.86 -13.31
CA GLU A 297 -14.81 -1.94 -12.09
C GLU A 297 -16.29 -1.70 -12.42
N GLN A 298 -16.62 -0.61 -13.12
CA GLN A 298 -17.99 -0.34 -13.53
C GLN A 298 -18.60 -1.49 -14.36
N LEU A 299 -17.85 -2.02 -15.34
CA LEU A 299 -18.30 -3.16 -16.15
C LEU A 299 -18.45 -4.44 -15.32
N PHE A 300 -17.60 -4.63 -14.32
CA PHE A 300 -17.70 -5.78 -13.43
C PHE A 300 -18.99 -5.69 -12.60
N ASP A 301 -19.28 -4.55 -11.99
CA ASP A 301 -20.50 -4.33 -11.21
C ASP A 301 -21.74 -4.55 -12.10
N GLU A 302 -21.75 -3.99 -13.32
CA GLU A 302 -22.83 -4.15 -14.30
C GLU A 302 -23.07 -5.62 -14.73
N ILE A 303 -22.03 -6.46 -14.77
CA ILE A 303 -22.11 -7.84 -15.29
C ILE A 303 -22.27 -8.87 -14.18
N PHE A 304 -21.62 -8.67 -13.04
CA PHE A 304 -21.51 -9.65 -11.96
C PHE A 304 -22.40 -9.32 -10.76
N GLU A 305 -22.79 -8.05 -10.55
CA GLU A 305 -23.69 -7.66 -9.46
C GLU A 305 -25.14 -7.43 -9.94
N ALA A 306 -25.39 -7.42 -11.25
CA ALA A 306 -26.74 -7.30 -11.84
C ALA A 306 -27.59 -8.58 -11.81
N THR A 307 -27.29 -9.53 -10.92
CA THR A 307 -28.09 -10.76 -10.75
C THR A 307 -28.32 -11.08 -9.28
N ASP A 308 -29.43 -10.55 -8.78
CA ASP A 308 -30.26 -11.13 -7.71
C ASP A 308 -31.72 -10.65 -7.93
N ASP A 309 -32.28 -10.96 -9.11
CA ASP A 309 -33.73 -10.89 -9.42
C ASP A 309 -34.26 -12.32 -9.69
#